data_AF-A0A2T5B551-F1
#
_entry.id   AF-A0A2T5B551-F1
#
_cell.length_a   1.000
_cell.length_b   1.000
_cell.length_c   1.000
_cell.angle_alpha   90.00
_cell.angle_beta   90.00
_cell.angle_gamma   90.00
#
_symmetry.space_group_name_H-M   'P 1'
#
loop_
_entity.id
_entity.type
_entity.pdbx_description
1 polymer ?
#
loop_
_entity_poly.entity_id
_entity_poly.type
_entity_poly.pdbx_seq_one_letter_code
_entity_poly.pdbx_strand_id
1 'polypeptide(L)'
;MGLVLTGGSSLSVAQVRVLTVEEEGACRSHRERDRLIHERTAHVNRIKGLLFAQGIRDVEPRLRRTRIDFNELRTAEGHPIPPRLLAELEREYAQLVVVQDQLRLVEKERDTADAQSPAVEQKRLDLCRLQGIGGAASAILAREIFARSFSSRRHLASYLGLTPSAYTASL
;
A
#
# COMPACT_ATOMS: atom_id res chain seq x y z
N MET A 1 3.83 -39.54 -44.16
CA MET A 1 4.51 -40.27 -43.08
C MET A 1 4.22 -39.54 -41.78
N GLY A 2 3.32 -40.11 -40.97
CA GLY A 2 2.77 -39.45 -39.80
C GLY A 2 3.66 -39.53 -38.57
N LEU A 3 3.35 -38.69 -37.60
CA LEU A 3 3.44 -39.04 -36.19
C LEU A 3 2.39 -38.21 -35.43
N VAL A 4 1.37 -38.93 -34.97
CA VAL A 4 0.39 -38.47 -33.99
C VAL A 4 1.10 -38.43 -32.63
N LEU A 5 1.02 -37.30 -31.95
CA LEU A 5 1.12 -37.22 -30.49
C LEU A 5 -0.18 -36.61 -29.96
N THR A 6 -1.10 -37.50 -29.61
CA THR A 6 -2.25 -37.22 -28.75
C THR A 6 -1.77 -37.08 -27.31
N GLY A 7 -2.09 -35.96 -26.65
CA GLY A 7 -2.10 -35.88 -25.19
C GLY A 7 -1.66 -34.53 -24.62
N GLY A 8 -2.55 -33.90 -23.83
CA GLY A 8 -2.16 -33.07 -22.70
C GLY A 8 -2.21 -31.55 -22.88
N SER A 9 -3.31 -30.95 -22.41
CA SER A 9 -3.40 -29.62 -21.80
C SER A 9 -2.77 -28.43 -22.54
N SER A 10 -3.57 -27.71 -23.34
CA SER A 10 -3.29 -26.31 -23.64
C SER A 10 -3.69 -25.44 -22.44
N LEU A 11 -2.89 -25.46 -21.36
CA LEU A 11 -2.87 -24.32 -20.46
C LEU A 11 -2.28 -23.17 -21.28
N SER A 12 -3.15 -22.35 -21.87
CA SER A 12 -2.75 -21.09 -22.47
C SER A 12 -2.18 -20.23 -21.36
N VAL A 13 -0.86 -20.27 -21.16
CA VAL A 13 -0.17 -19.28 -20.34
C VAL A 13 -0.35 -17.98 -21.11
N ALA A 14 -1.29 -17.15 -20.66
CA ALA A 14 -1.49 -15.83 -21.22
C ALA A 14 -0.14 -15.13 -21.20
N GLN A 15 0.37 -14.79 -22.38
CA GLN A 15 1.65 -14.12 -22.54
C GLN A 15 1.57 -12.81 -21.75
N VAL A 16 2.21 -12.79 -20.58
CA VAL A 16 2.23 -11.61 -19.71
C VAL A 16 2.97 -10.54 -20.49
N ARG A 17 2.23 -9.54 -20.97
CA ARG A 17 2.81 -8.38 -21.66
C ARG A 17 3.86 -7.79 -20.73
N VAL A 18 5.11 -7.80 -21.17
CA VAL A 18 6.22 -7.14 -20.47
C VAL A 18 5.88 -5.66 -20.38
N LEU A 19 5.89 -5.15 -19.16
CA LEU A 19 5.61 -3.75 -18.85
C LEU A 19 6.70 -2.87 -19.47
N THR A 20 6.35 -1.70 -19.97
CA THR A 20 7.36 -0.72 -20.42
C THR A 20 8.15 -0.21 -19.21
N VAL A 21 9.29 0.44 -19.41
CA VAL A 21 10.12 0.97 -18.29
C VAL A 21 9.32 1.96 -17.43
N GLU A 22 8.48 2.78 -18.05
CA GLU A 22 7.53 3.66 -17.37
C GLU A 22 6.43 2.84 -16.66
N GLU A 23 5.90 1.82 -17.36
CA GLU A 23 5.13 0.66 -16.90
C GLU A 23 5.58 0.11 -15.52
N GLU A 24 6.87 -0.19 -15.44
CA GLU A 24 7.55 -0.85 -14.32
C GLU A 24 7.92 0.12 -13.20
N GLY A 25 8.45 1.30 -13.55
CA GLY A 25 8.72 2.37 -12.57
C GLY A 25 7.44 2.76 -11.85
N ALA A 26 6.34 2.74 -12.59
CA ALA A 26 5.02 2.99 -12.06
C ALA A 26 4.58 1.98 -10.99
N CYS A 27 4.70 0.69 -11.29
CA CYS A 27 4.40 -0.38 -10.33
C CYS A 27 5.41 -0.44 -9.16
N ARG A 28 6.65 0.02 -9.35
CA ARG A 28 7.69 0.06 -8.31
C ARG A 28 7.33 1.00 -7.17
N SER A 29 6.89 2.23 -7.48
CA SER A 29 6.44 3.20 -6.46
C SER A 29 5.25 2.67 -5.63
N HIS A 30 4.38 1.84 -6.22
CA HIS A 30 3.29 1.21 -5.48
C HIS A 30 3.77 0.16 -4.49
N ARG A 31 4.65 -0.74 -4.92
CA ARG A 31 5.20 -1.78 -4.01
C ARG A 31 5.98 -1.15 -2.86
N GLU A 32 6.75 -0.11 -3.14
CA GLU A 32 7.45 0.66 -2.12
C GLU A 32 6.47 1.31 -1.13
N ARG A 33 5.43 1.98 -1.63
CA ARG A 33 4.38 2.57 -0.80
C ARG A 33 3.71 1.53 0.09
N ASP A 34 3.34 0.39 -0.45
CA ASP A 34 2.68 -0.68 0.30
C ASP A 34 3.61 -1.24 1.39
N ARG A 35 4.90 -1.45 1.09
CA ARG A 35 5.91 -1.83 2.09
C ARG A 35 6.01 -0.81 3.22
N LEU A 36 6.10 0.48 2.88
CA LEU A 36 6.18 1.58 3.85
C LEU A 36 4.90 1.70 4.70
N ILE A 37 3.72 1.41 4.15
CA ILE A 37 2.46 1.35 4.90
C ILE A 37 2.49 0.22 5.93
N HIS A 38 3.01 -0.95 5.56
CA HIS A 38 3.16 -2.07 6.49
C HIS A 38 4.14 -1.73 7.60
N GLU A 39 5.32 -1.18 7.27
CA GLU A 39 6.33 -0.76 8.25
C GLU A 39 5.77 0.30 9.23
N ARG A 40 5.11 1.35 8.71
CA ARG A 40 4.45 2.37 9.53
C ARG A 40 3.45 1.74 10.50
N THR A 41 2.65 0.80 10.01
CA THR A 41 1.63 0.14 10.83
C THR A 41 2.27 -0.74 11.91
N ALA A 42 3.36 -1.44 11.59
CA ALA A 42 4.13 -2.21 12.55
C ALA A 42 4.70 -1.32 13.67
N HIS A 43 5.35 -0.20 13.34
CA HIS A 43 5.89 0.72 14.36
C HIS A 43 4.79 1.34 15.22
N VAL A 44 3.67 1.78 14.63
CA VAL A 44 2.53 2.31 15.40
C VAL A 44 2.00 1.26 16.38
N ASN A 45 1.83 0.02 15.92
CA ASN A 45 1.35 -1.07 16.77
C ASN A 45 2.36 -1.43 17.86
N ARG A 46 3.67 -1.40 17.56
CA ARG A 46 4.74 -1.64 18.53
C ARG A 46 4.71 -0.59 19.64
N ILE A 47 4.67 0.69 19.29
CA ILE A 47 4.59 1.80 20.24
C ILE A 47 3.32 1.69 21.09
N LYS A 48 2.16 1.48 20.47
CA LYS A 48 0.89 1.31 21.20
C LYS A 48 0.94 0.11 22.15
N GLY A 49 1.49 -1.02 21.72
CA GLY A 49 1.66 -2.21 22.56
C GLY A 49 2.54 -1.95 23.79
N LEU A 50 3.66 -1.25 23.61
CA LEU A 50 4.56 -0.84 24.70
C LEU A 50 3.85 0.08 25.71
N LEU A 51 3.05 1.04 25.23
CA LEU A 51 2.30 1.98 26.07
C LEU A 51 1.11 1.30 26.78
N PHE A 52 0.39 0.42 26.10
CA PHE A 52 -0.72 -0.34 26.68
C PHE A 52 -0.27 -1.24 27.83
N ALA A 53 0.93 -1.83 27.74
CA ALA A 53 1.52 -2.60 28.83
C ALA A 53 1.79 -1.75 30.09
N GLN A 54 1.88 -0.42 29.96
CA GLN A 54 2.00 0.52 31.08
C GLN A 54 0.66 1.16 31.47
N GLY A 55 -0.44 0.77 30.82
CA GLY A 55 -1.78 1.32 31.04
C GLY A 55 -2.07 2.65 30.33
N ILE A 56 -1.19 3.12 29.45
CA ILE A 56 -1.34 4.40 28.72
C ILE A 56 -2.07 4.17 27.39
N ARG A 57 -3.23 4.81 27.17
CA ARG A 57 -4.07 4.56 25.98
C ARG A 57 -4.28 5.75 25.04
N ASP A 58 -4.13 6.97 25.52
CA ASP A 58 -4.52 8.19 24.79
C ASP A 58 -3.41 8.76 23.88
N VAL A 59 -2.49 7.90 23.45
CA VAL A 59 -1.37 8.30 22.58
C VAL A 59 -1.63 7.82 21.16
N GLU A 60 -1.55 8.73 20.21
CA GLU A 60 -1.67 8.44 18.77
C GLU A 60 -0.34 8.72 18.04
N PRO A 61 0.55 7.72 17.89
CA PRO A 61 1.88 7.88 17.29
C PRO A 61 1.85 8.28 15.81
N ARG A 62 0.72 8.07 15.13
CA ARG A 62 0.59 8.41 13.72
C ARG A 62 0.42 9.92 13.49
N LEU A 63 -0.06 10.67 14.49
CA LEU A 63 -0.37 12.10 14.32
C LEU A 63 0.91 12.95 14.34
N ARG A 64 1.33 13.38 13.15
CA ARG A 64 2.52 14.23 12.97
C ARG A 64 2.49 15.59 13.66
N ARG A 65 1.31 16.12 13.97
CA ARG A 65 1.17 17.48 14.51
C ARG A 65 1.67 17.61 15.95
N THR A 66 1.85 16.49 16.64
CA THR A 66 2.27 16.48 18.04
C THR A 66 3.46 15.55 18.16
N ARG A 67 4.66 16.11 18.38
CA ARG A 67 5.80 15.31 18.82
C ARG A 67 5.43 14.74 20.18
N ILE A 68 5.44 13.42 20.33
CA ILE A 68 5.13 12.79 21.61
C ILE A 68 6.33 13.00 22.53
N ASP A 69 6.12 13.63 23.67
CA ASP A 69 7.08 13.62 24.77
C ASP A 69 6.77 12.45 25.70
N PHE A 70 7.54 11.37 25.58
CA PHE A 70 7.36 10.20 26.43
C PHE A 70 7.72 10.47 27.90
N ASN A 71 8.47 11.54 28.22
CA ASN A 71 8.82 11.90 29.60
C ASN A 71 7.64 12.47 30.39
N GLU A 72 6.65 13.05 29.70
CA GLU A 72 5.45 13.60 30.32
C GLU A 72 4.41 12.51 30.64
N LEU A 73 4.53 11.35 30.02
CA LEU A 73 3.61 10.24 30.22
C LEU A 73 3.79 9.60 31.60
N ARG A 74 2.67 9.13 32.15
CA ARG A 74 2.61 8.42 33.43
C ARG A 74 1.93 7.08 33.24
N THR A 75 2.42 6.05 33.91
CA THR A 75 1.80 4.72 33.95
C THR A 75 0.44 4.79 34.65
N ALA A 76 -0.36 3.72 34.58
CA ALA A 76 -1.63 3.65 35.32
C ALA A 76 -1.48 3.84 36.84
N GLU A 77 -0.30 3.56 37.38
CA GLU A 77 0.05 3.74 38.80
C GLU A 77 0.59 5.16 39.11
N GLY A 78 0.67 6.03 38.10
CA GLY A 78 1.16 7.41 38.24
C GLY A 78 2.68 7.56 38.20
N HIS A 79 3.42 6.50 37.91
CA HIS A 79 4.87 6.52 37.84
C HIS A 79 5.37 7.00 36.46
N PRO A 80 6.57 7.60 36.37
CA PRO A 80 7.20 7.86 35.08
C PRO A 80 7.52 6.55 34.35
N ILE A 81 7.63 6.62 33.02
CA ILE A 81 8.04 5.46 32.21
C ILE A 81 9.46 5.02 32.60
N PRO A 82 9.71 3.72 32.83
CA PRO A 82 11.04 3.21 33.15
C PRO A 82 12.08 3.60 32.08
N PRO A 83 13.32 3.97 32.46
CA PRO A 83 14.31 4.53 31.51
C PRO A 83 14.61 3.64 30.30
N ARG A 84 14.64 2.32 30.48
CA ARG A 84 14.88 1.38 29.38
C ARG A 84 13.72 1.36 28.37
N LEU A 85 12.49 1.41 28.88
CA LEU A 85 11.29 1.44 28.05
C LEU A 85 11.16 2.77 27.32
N LEU A 86 11.48 3.88 28.00
CA LEU A 86 11.51 5.20 27.39
C LEU A 86 12.49 5.25 26.21
N ALA A 87 13.72 4.75 26.41
CA ALA A 87 14.72 4.70 25.34
C ALA A 87 14.28 3.80 24.15
N GLU A 88 13.53 2.72 24.42
CA GLU A 88 12.95 1.89 23.37
C GLU A 88 11.86 2.61 22.58
N LEU A 89 10.93 3.27 23.28
CA LEU A 89 9.88 4.09 22.67
C LEU A 89 10.45 5.20 21.78
N GLU A 90 11.51 5.89 22.24
CA GLU A 90 12.18 6.93 21.47
C GLU A 90 12.79 6.40 20.17
N ARG A 91 13.45 5.24 20.20
CA ARG A 91 14.03 4.61 19.00
C ARG A 91 12.95 4.17 18.01
N GLU A 92 11.89 3.51 18.50
CA GLU A 92 10.75 3.09 17.66
C GLU A 92 10.03 4.30 17.04
N TYR A 93 9.85 5.38 17.81
CA TYR A 93 9.24 6.60 17.30
C TYR A 93 10.13 7.29 16.26
N ALA A 94 11.44 7.30 16.44
CA ALA A 94 12.37 7.82 15.44
C ALA A 94 12.27 7.03 14.11
N GLN A 95 12.18 5.70 14.17
CA GLN A 95 11.97 4.86 12.98
C GLN A 95 10.63 5.16 12.30
N LEU A 96 9.55 5.31 13.08
CA LEU A 96 8.24 5.70 12.56
C LEU A 96 8.29 7.04 11.81
N VAL A 97 9.01 8.03 12.34
CA VAL A 97 9.16 9.35 11.70
C VAL A 97 9.81 9.21 10.32
N VAL A 98 10.89 8.44 10.22
CA VAL A 98 11.60 8.17 8.96
C VAL A 98 10.68 7.53 7.93
N VAL A 99 9.96 6.46 8.30
CA VAL A 99 9.03 5.76 7.40
C VAL A 99 7.92 6.70 6.92
N GLN A 100 7.39 7.55 7.82
CA GLN A 100 6.39 8.54 7.44
C GLN A 100 6.92 9.63 6.50
N ASP A 101 8.20 10.01 6.60
CA ASP A 101 8.83 10.95 5.67
C ASP A 101 9.03 10.32 4.29
N GLN A 102 9.56 9.09 4.24
CA GLN A 102 9.69 8.33 3.00
C GLN A 102 8.33 8.13 2.32
N LEU A 103 7.30 7.74 3.08
CA LEU A 103 5.96 7.56 2.53
C LEU A 103 5.42 8.84 1.87
N ARG A 104 5.70 10.02 2.45
CA ARG A 104 5.30 11.30 1.86
C ARG A 104 6.05 11.60 0.57
N LEU A 105 7.35 11.30 0.52
CA LEU A 105 8.14 11.50 -0.69
C LEU A 105 7.57 10.66 -1.83
N VAL A 106 7.32 9.36 -1.58
CA VAL A 106 6.73 8.44 -2.56
C VAL A 106 5.33 8.88 -2.98
N GLU A 107 4.49 9.33 -2.04
CA GLU A 107 3.15 9.85 -2.35
C GLU A 107 3.22 11.16 -3.16
N LYS A 108 4.18 12.04 -2.89
CA LYS A 108 4.39 13.28 -3.64
C LYS A 108 4.90 13.00 -5.05
N GLU A 109 5.87 12.10 -5.21
CA GLU A 109 6.38 11.68 -6.52
C GLU A 109 5.25 11.14 -7.39
N ARG A 110 4.38 10.29 -6.80
CA ARG A 110 3.17 9.79 -7.46
C ARG A 110 2.26 10.95 -7.91
N ASP A 111 1.89 11.83 -6.99
CA ASP A 111 0.95 12.93 -7.28
C ASP A 111 1.51 13.87 -8.36
N THR A 112 2.84 14.11 -8.38
CA THR A 112 3.48 14.91 -9.43
C THR A 112 3.48 14.22 -10.80
N ALA A 113 3.68 12.90 -10.86
CA ALA A 113 3.63 12.15 -12.11
C ALA A 113 2.20 12.12 -12.68
N ASP A 114 1.19 11.97 -11.82
CA ASP A 114 -0.23 11.95 -12.23
C ASP A 114 -0.64 13.30 -12.86
N ALA A 115 -0.18 14.41 -12.30
CA ALA A 115 -0.47 15.75 -12.81
C ALA A 115 0.11 16.04 -14.21
N GLN A 116 1.12 15.27 -14.67
CA GLN A 116 1.76 15.50 -15.98
C GLN A 116 0.97 14.95 -17.16
N SER A 117 0.01 14.02 -16.96
CA SER A 117 -0.82 13.45 -18.02
C SER A 117 -2.26 13.96 -17.93
N PRO A 118 -2.70 14.87 -18.81
CA PRO A 118 -4.05 15.45 -18.74
C PRO A 118 -5.17 14.40 -18.81
N ALA A 119 -4.97 13.31 -19.55
CA ALA A 119 -5.94 12.23 -19.67
C ALA A 119 -6.04 11.39 -18.39
N VAL A 120 -4.91 11.12 -17.73
CA VAL A 120 -4.85 10.38 -16.46
C VAL A 120 -5.41 11.25 -15.33
N GLU A 121 -5.06 12.53 -15.30
CA GLU A 121 -5.55 13.48 -14.31
C GLU A 121 -7.06 13.69 -14.41
N GLN A 122 -7.60 13.83 -15.64
CA GLN A 122 -9.06 13.90 -15.83
C GLN A 122 -9.76 12.65 -15.30
N LYS A 123 -9.20 11.46 -15.57
CA LYS A 123 -9.76 10.20 -15.05
C LYS A 123 -9.69 10.11 -13.53
N ARG A 124 -8.59 10.58 -12.92
CA ARG A 124 -8.42 10.66 -11.47
C ARG A 124 -9.48 11.57 -10.84
N LEU A 125 -9.70 12.75 -11.42
CA LEU A 125 -10.72 13.69 -10.99
C LEU A 125 -12.13 13.11 -11.09
N ASP A 126 -12.44 12.42 -12.20
CA ASP A 126 -13.74 11.75 -12.38
C ASP A 126 -13.95 10.64 -11.34
N LEU A 127 -12.91 9.85 -11.05
CA LEU A 127 -12.95 8.81 -10.01
C LEU A 127 -13.12 9.37 -8.60
N CYS A 128 -12.49 10.52 -8.28
CA CYS A 128 -12.69 11.20 -7.00
C CYS A 128 -14.14 11.64 -6.76
N ARG A 129 -14.96 11.78 -7.81
CA ARG A 129 -16.39 12.14 -7.70
C ARG A 129 -17.25 10.94 -7.27
N LEU A 130 -16.73 9.71 -7.35
CA LEU A 130 -17.44 8.51 -6.94
C LEU A 130 -17.37 8.34 -5.42
N GLN A 131 -18.53 8.17 -4.78
CA GLN A 131 -18.55 7.87 -3.34
C GLN A 131 -17.83 6.56 -3.05
N GLY A 132 -16.90 6.60 -2.09
CA GLY A 132 -16.06 5.46 -1.70
C GLY A 132 -14.69 5.39 -2.41
N ILE A 133 -14.41 6.26 -3.39
CA ILE A 133 -13.10 6.34 -4.05
C ILE A 133 -12.40 7.64 -3.64
N GLY A 134 -11.49 7.54 -2.67
CA GLY A 134 -10.66 8.67 -2.25
C GLY A 134 -9.53 8.99 -3.23
N GLY A 135 -8.93 10.17 -3.09
CA GLY A 135 -7.85 10.67 -3.97
C GLY A 135 -6.67 9.71 -4.15
N ALA A 136 -6.37 8.88 -3.15
CA ALA A 136 -5.33 7.87 -3.25
C ALA A 136 -5.75 6.68 -4.14
N ALA A 137 -6.99 6.21 -4.03
CA ALA A 137 -7.52 5.11 -4.82
C ALA A 137 -7.80 5.54 -6.27
N SER A 138 -8.31 6.76 -6.47
CA SER A 138 -8.53 7.30 -7.82
C SER A 138 -7.25 7.42 -8.63
N ALA A 139 -6.16 7.87 -8.01
CA ALA A 139 -4.83 7.95 -8.64
C ALA A 139 -4.33 6.57 -9.09
N ILE A 140 -4.45 5.56 -8.21
CA ILE A 140 -4.08 4.19 -8.52
C ILE A 140 -4.89 3.66 -9.70
N LEU A 141 -6.22 3.80 -9.66
CA LEU A 141 -7.11 3.30 -10.72
C LEU A 141 -6.88 4.04 -12.04
N ALA A 142 -6.69 5.36 -12.01
CA ALA A 142 -6.42 6.18 -13.20
C ALA A 142 -5.17 5.70 -13.95
N ARG A 143 -4.13 5.27 -13.23
CA ARG A 143 -2.85 4.86 -13.79
C ARG A 143 -2.73 3.37 -14.09
N GLU A 144 -3.14 2.51 -13.16
CA GLU A 144 -3.00 1.06 -13.30
C GLU A 144 -4.06 0.47 -14.23
N ILE A 145 -5.27 1.05 -14.22
CA ILE A 145 -6.38 0.54 -15.02
C ILE A 145 -6.62 1.42 -16.24
N PHE A 146 -6.73 2.73 -16.07
CA PHE A 146 -7.22 3.59 -17.16
C PHE A 146 -6.14 4.16 -18.08
N ALA A 147 -4.86 4.10 -17.69
CA ALA A 147 -3.76 4.38 -18.61
C ALA A 147 -3.43 3.16 -19.51
N ARG A 148 -4.06 2.00 -19.27
CA ARG A 148 -3.85 0.77 -20.04
C ARG A 148 -5.11 0.39 -20.84
N SER A 149 -4.89 -0.23 -22.00
CA SER A 149 -5.96 -0.86 -22.76
C SER A 149 -6.11 -2.32 -22.35
N PHE A 150 -7.31 -2.71 -21.94
CA PHE A 150 -7.66 -4.12 -21.70
C PHE A 150 -8.51 -4.64 -22.86
N SER A 151 -8.15 -5.82 -23.37
CA SER A 151 -8.91 -6.47 -24.45
C SER A 151 -10.28 -6.96 -24.01
N SER A 152 -10.54 -7.12 -22.70
CA SER A 152 -11.87 -7.43 -22.17
C SER A 152 -12.04 -7.05 -20.68
N ARG A 153 -13.29 -6.91 -20.24
CA ARG A 153 -13.64 -6.74 -18.80
C ARG A 153 -13.14 -7.90 -17.93
N ARG A 154 -13.01 -9.11 -18.48
CA ARG A 154 -12.48 -10.29 -17.79
C ARG A 154 -10.96 -10.19 -17.57
N HIS A 155 -10.23 -9.58 -18.50
CA HIS A 155 -8.80 -9.29 -18.32
C HIS A 155 -8.55 -8.20 -17.26
N LEU A 156 -9.37 -7.16 -17.24
CA LEU A 156 -9.34 -6.17 -16.16
C LEU A 156 -9.62 -6.83 -14.80
N ALA A 157 -10.68 -7.65 -14.71
CA ALA A 157 -11.01 -8.34 -13.46
C ALA A 157 -9.90 -9.31 -13.02
N SER A 158 -9.26 -10.02 -13.95
CA SER A 158 -8.12 -10.90 -13.65
C SER A 158 -6.90 -10.12 -13.16
N TYR A 159 -6.62 -8.95 -13.76
CA TYR A 159 -5.54 -8.06 -13.33
C TYR A 159 -5.74 -7.55 -11.90
N LEU A 160 -6.99 -7.26 -11.52
CA LEU A 160 -7.34 -6.81 -10.17
C LEU A 160 -7.52 -7.97 -9.17
N GLY A 161 -7.36 -9.23 -9.58
CA GLY A 161 -7.63 -10.39 -8.72
C GLY A 161 -9.12 -10.57 -8.38
N LEU A 162 -10.02 -9.97 -9.18
CA LEU A 162 -11.48 -10.01 -9.02
C LEU A 162 -12.15 -11.11 -9.84
N THR A 163 -11.38 -11.90 -10.59
CA THR A 163 -11.90 -13.14 -11.19
C THR A 163 -11.85 -14.28 -10.18
N PRO A 164 -12.91 -15.12 -10.07
CA PRO A 164 -12.81 -16.37 -9.33
C PRO A 164 -11.62 -17.17 -9.86
N SER A 165 -10.86 -17.85 -8.97
CA SER A 165 -9.94 -18.87 -9.44
C SER A 165 -10.73 -19.90 -10.25
N ALA A 166 -10.15 -20.45 -11.32
CA ALA A 166 -10.81 -21.48 -12.10
C ALA A 166 -11.00 -22.72 -11.21
N TYR A 167 -12.16 -22.82 -10.55
CA TYR A 167 -12.59 -24.03 -9.89
C TYR A 167 -12.91 -25.04 -10.99
N THR A 168 -11.96 -25.93 -11.25
CA THR A 168 -12.20 -27.11 -12.07
C THR A 168 -12.89 -28.15 -11.20
N ALA A 169 -14.21 -28.09 -11.12
CA ALA A 169 -15.01 -29.23 -10.69
C ALA A 169 -14.99 -30.24 -11.85
N SER A 170 -14.05 -31.18 -11.84
CA SER A 170 -14.19 -32.42 -12.60
C SER A 170 -15.05 -33.37 -11.77
N LEU A 171 -16.31 -33.52 -12.16
CA LEU A 171 -17.10 -34.74 -11.91
C LEU A 171 -16.84 -35.73 -13.04
#